data_AF-A0A0G2E688-F1
#
_entry.id   AF-A0A0G2E688-F1
#
_cell.length_a   1.000
_cell.length_b   1.000
_cell.length_c   1.000
_cell.angle_alpha   90.00
_cell.angle_beta   90.00
_cell.angle_gamma   90.00
#
_symmetry.space_group_name_H-M   'P 1'
#
loop_
_entity.id
_entity.type
_entity.pdbx_description
1 polymer ?
#
loop_
_entity_poly.entity_id
_entity_poly.type
_entity_poly.pdbx_seq_one_letter_code
_entity_poly.pdbx_strand_id
1 'polypeptide(L)'
;MKEVSVGDVLRLNRASILGSRDYTLKAGLSGLPPNAKPALEGTGSAENPYLDERLFVCRARVIGVDTGPMMIKEKTKRRQRRVKTVKSKHKYTVLKIMEVKVKSLEEIAAEGGNEQLMVLE
;
A
#
# COMPACT_ATOMS: atom_id res chain seq x y z
N MET A 1 3.73 8.52 -9.61
CA MET A 1 2.46 8.92 -8.99
C MET A 1 1.94 10.15 -9.73
N LYS A 2 0.64 10.22 -10.04
CA LYS A 2 0.05 11.40 -10.73
C LYS A 2 -0.33 12.44 -9.67
N GLU A 3 -0.28 13.71 -10.03
CA GLU A 3 -0.83 14.82 -9.22
C GLU A 3 -0.24 14.94 -7.80
N VAL A 4 1.05 14.62 -7.63
CA VAL A 4 1.77 14.88 -6.38
C VAL A 4 2.99 15.74 -6.67
N SER A 5 3.17 16.75 -5.84
CA SER A 5 4.28 17.70 -5.91
C SER A 5 5.38 17.31 -4.94
N VAL A 6 6.59 17.78 -5.21
CA VAL A 6 7.72 17.59 -4.29
C VAL A 6 7.43 18.34 -3.00
N GLY A 7 7.52 17.63 -1.87
CA GLY A 7 7.27 18.17 -0.55
C GLY A 7 5.95 17.71 0.07
N ASP A 8 5.00 17.21 -0.73
CA ASP A 8 3.69 16.76 -0.25
C ASP A 8 3.81 15.61 0.76
N VAL A 9 2.94 15.62 1.77
CA VAL A 9 2.84 14.57 2.79
C VAL A 9 1.59 13.75 2.54
N LEU A 10 1.79 12.45 2.31
CA LEU A 10 0.76 11.47 1.99
C LEU A 10 0.49 10.59 3.20
N ARG A 11 -0.78 10.33 3.49
CA ARG A 11 -1.22 9.32 4.47
C ARG A 11 -1.46 7.99 3.72
N LEU A 12 -0.69 6.97 4.07
CA LEU A 12 -0.83 5.63 3.49
C LEU A 12 -1.80 4.81 4.34
N ASN A 13 -2.94 4.45 3.75
CA ASN A 13 -4.03 3.79 4.46
C ASN A 13 -4.03 2.26 4.32
N ARG A 14 -3.18 1.70 3.44
CA ARG A 14 -3.17 0.27 3.14
C ARG A 14 -1.88 -0.36 3.65
N ALA A 15 -2.00 -1.13 4.72
CA ALA A 15 -0.94 -1.97 5.27
C ALA A 15 -1.47 -3.40 5.45
N SER A 16 -0.69 -4.41 5.06
CA SER A 16 -1.07 -5.82 5.24
C SER A 16 -0.51 -6.41 6.53
N ILE A 17 0.72 -6.01 6.88
CA ILE A 17 1.48 -6.52 8.01
C ILE A 17 2.18 -5.34 8.68
N LEU A 18 2.01 -5.21 10.00
CA LEU A 18 2.80 -4.31 10.85
C LEU A 18 3.48 -5.15 11.92
N GLY A 19 4.78 -4.97 12.11
CA GLY A 19 5.54 -5.79 13.07
C GLY A 19 6.59 -4.99 13.82
N SER A 20 6.83 -5.43 15.04
CA SER A 20 8.01 -5.10 15.84
C SER A 20 8.89 -6.35 15.98
N ARG A 21 9.88 -6.30 16.86
CA ARG A 21 10.73 -7.46 17.18
C ARG A 21 9.92 -8.62 17.73
N ASP A 22 8.97 -8.33 18.63
CA ASP A 22 8.30 -9.34 19.46
C ASP A 22 6.81 -9.52 19.11
N TYR A 23 6.21 -8.60 18.36
CA TYR A 23 4.78 -8.64 18.01
C TYR A 23 4.54 -8.35 16.54
N THR A 24 3.58 -9.05 15.92
CA THR A 24 3.18 -8.81 14.53
C THR A 24 1.65 -8.75 14.44
N LEU A 25 1.15 -7.66 13.89
CA LEU A 25 -0.24 -7.45 13.50
C LEU A 25 -0.38 -7.82 12.02
N LYS A 26 -1.26 -8.78 11.71
CA LYS A 26 -1.54 -9.24 10.35
C LYS A 26 -3.04 -9.13 10.07
N ALA A 27 -3.38 -8.60 8.90
CA ALA A 27 -4.77 -8.55 8.44
C ALA A 27 -5.31 -9.96 8.13
N GLY A 28 -6.59 -10.20 8.45
CA GLY A 28 -7.27 -11.46 8.10
C GLY A 28 -6.82 -12.69 8.91
N LEU A 29 -6.76 -12.58 10.23
CA LEU A 29 -6.56 -13.74 11.12
C LEU A 29 -7.69 -13.83 12.15
N SER A 30 -8.91 -13.98 11.65
CA SER A 30 -10.02 -14.53 12.43
C SER A 30 -10.10 -16.05 12.21
N GLY A 31 -9.08 -16.80 12.66
CA GLY A 31 -9.25 -18.23 12.96
C GLY A 31 -8.68 -19.28 12.00
N LEU A 32 -7.85 -18.95 11.02
CA LEU A 32 -7.21 -19.95 10.14
C LEU A 32 -5.74 -20.24 10.52
N PRO A 33 -5.28 -21.52 10.50
CA PRO A 33 -3.88 -21.87 10.76
C PRO A 33 -2.93 -21.25 9.73
N PRO A 34 -1.63 -21.10 10.07
CA PRO A 34 -0.66 -20.30 9.31
C PRO A 34 -0.44 -20.72 7.83
N ASN A 35 -0.95 -21.88 7.40
CA ASN A 35 -0.80 -22.44 6.05
C ASN A 35 -2.13 -22.61 5.26
N ALA A 36 -3.25 -22.09 5.75
CA ALA A 36 -4.51 -22.26 5.03
C ALA A 36 -4.63 -21.30 3.83
N LYS A 37 -5.02 -21.85 2.67
CA LYS A 37 -5.34 -21.07 1.46
C LYS A 37 -6.57 -20.18 1.73
N PRO A 38 -6.64 -18.95 1.18
CA PRO A 38 -7.84 -18.13 1.28
C PRO A 38 -9.03 -18.89 0.69
N ALA A 39 -10.14 -18.91 1.44
CA ALA A 39 -11.30 -19.73 1.14
C ALA A 39 -12.01 -19.32 -0.16
N LEU A 40 -12.61 -20.35 -0.76
CA LEU A 40 -13.35 -20.43 -2.01
C LEU A 40 -14.48 -19.40 -2.14
N GLU A 41 -14.72 -18.97 -3.38
CA GLU A 41 -15.76 -18.02 -3.74
C GLU A 41 -17.17 -18.44 -3.27
N GLY A 42 -17.92 -17.47 -2.75
CA GLY A 42 -19.38 -17.53 -2.80
C GLY A 42 -20.13 -17.80 -1.49
N THR A 43 -19.69 -17.27 -0.34
CA THR A 43 -20.59 -16.91 0.79
C THR A 43 -19.84 -15.98 1.76
N GLY A 44 -20.24 -14.69 1.79
CA GLY A 44 -20.05 -13.73 2.89
C GLY A 44 -18.63 -13.51 3.45
N SER A 45 -18.05 -12.35 3.10
CA SER A 45 -16.82 -11.73 3.64
C SER A 45 -15.50 -12.42 3.31
N ALA A 46 -15.02 -12.17 2.08
CA ALA A 46 -13.58 -12.22 1.80
C ALA A 46 -12.85 -11.35 2.84
N GLU A 47 -12.08 -11.99 3.74
CA GLU A 47 -11.33 -11.30 4.78
C GLU A 47 -10.48 -10.19 4.15
N ASN A 48 -10.67 -8.94 4.61
CA ASN A 48 -9.94 -7.78 4.09
C ASN A 48 -8.42 -8.03 4.27
N PRO A 49 -7.61 -8.04 3.20
CA PRO A 49 -6.17 -8.32 3.29
C PRO A 49 -5.37 -7.16 3.90
N TYR A 50 -6.07 -6.10 4.33
CA TYR A 50 -5.50 -4.90 4.92
C TYR A 50 -5.94 -4.74 6.37
N LEU A 51 -5.03 -4.21 7.17
CA LEU A 51 -5.30 -3.78 8.52
C LEU A 51 -6.22 -2.56 8.51
N ASP A 52 -7.05 -2.42 9.54
CA ASP A 52 -7.93 -1.26 9.67
C ASP A 52 -7.14 0.05 9.77
N GLU A 53 -7.59 1.06 9.01
CA GLU A 53 -6.91 2.36 8.87
C GLU A 53 -6.87 3.17 10.18
N ARG A 54 -7.68 2.77 11.17
CA ARG A 54 -7.74 3.37 12.50
C ARG A 54 -6.58 2.90 13.40
N LEU A 55 -6.06 1.71 13.17
CA LEU A 55 -5.03 1.10 14.02
C LEU A 55 -3.64 1.71 13.84
N PHE A 56 -3.40 2.38 12.70
CA PHE A 56 -2.07 2.89 12.38
C PHE A 56 -2.12 4.21 11.59
N VAL A 57 -1.01 4.93 11.67
CA VAL A 57 -0.74 6.11 10.85
C VAL A 57 0.60 5.89 10.17
N CYS A 58 0.59 5.86 8.84
CA CYS A 58 1.79 5.85 8.03
C CYS A 58 1.83 7.12 7.18
N ARG A 59 2.84 7.97 7.39
CA ARG A 59 3.05 9.20 6.61
C ARG A 59 4.30 9.08 5.76
N ALA A 60 4.18 9.45 4.49
CA ALA A 60 5.30 9.49 3.56
C ALA A 60 5.39 10.86 2.89
N ARG A 61 6.60 11.38 2.72
CA ARG A 61 6.87 12.63 2.01
C ARG A 61 7.39 12.36 0.61
N VAL A 62 6.90 13.10 -0.37
CA VAL A 62 7.40 13.07 -1.74
C VAL A 62 8.72 13.84 -1.82
N ILE A 63 9.84 13.15 -2.11
CA ILE A 63 11.15 13.79 -2.30
C ILE A 63 11.30 14.32 -3.71
N GLY A 64 10.85 13.57 -4.71
CA GLY A 64 11.22 13.84 -6.09
C GLY A 64 10.62 12.88 -7.10
N VAL A 65 10.84 13.20 -8.37
CA VAL A 65 10.56 12.30 -9.49
C VAL A 65 11.88 12.03 -10.20
N ASP A 66 12.43 10.85 -9.97
CA ASP A 66 13.62 10.38 -10.62
C ASP A 66 13.29 9.66 -11.92
N THR A 67 14.28 9.54 -12.79
CA THR A 67 14.12 8.81 -14.04
C THR A 67 15.14 7.68 -14.08
N GLY A 68 14.65 6.46 -14.36
CA GLY A 68 15.52 5.31 -14.55
C GLY A 68 16.36 5.42 -15.82
N PRO A 69 17.30 4.49 -16.03
CA PRO A 69 18.09 4.44 -17.25
C PRO A 69 17.21 4.22 -18.48
N MET A 70 17.71 4.61 -19.66
CA MET A 70 17.00 4.39 -20.93
C MET A 70 17.02 2.89 -21.27
N MET A 71 15.84 2.27 -21.29
CA MET A 71 15.68 0.89 -21.73
C MET A 71 15.40 0.84 -23.23
N ILE A 72 16.10 -0.03 -23.95
CA ILE A 72 15.94 -0.24 -25.39
C ILE A 72 15.51 -1.68 -25.62
N LYS A 73 14.28 -1.87 -26.11
CA LYS A 73 13.74 -3.18 -26.48
C LYS A 73 13.77 -3.34 -27.99
N GLU A 74 14.65 -4.20 -28.48
CA GLU A 74 14.71 -4.57 -29.88
C GLU A 74 13.86 -5.80 -30.15
N LYS A 75 12.90 -5.65 -31.06
CA LYS A 75 12.06 -6.74 -31.55
C LYS A 75 12.55 -7.14 -32.94
N THR A 76 13.06 -8.37 -33.06
CA THR A 76 13.56 -8.95 -34.30
C THR A 76 12.86 -10.28 -34.58
N LYS A 77 12.93 -10.74 -35.83
CA LYS A 77 12.51 -12.09 -36.24
C LYS A 77 13.64 -12.73 -37.03
N ARG A 78 13.82 -14.04 -36.87
CA ARG A 78 14.83 -14.80 -37.61
C ARG A 78 14.57 -14.68 -39.12
N ARG A 79 15.64 -14.58 -39.92
CA ARG A 79 15.60 -14.41 -41.39
C ARG A 79 14.87 -13.15 -41.89
N GLN A 80 14.58 -12.20 -41.01
CA GLN A 80 13.99 -10.91 -41.39
C GLN A 80 14.94 -9.78 -41.01
N ARG A 81 15.30 -8.93 -41.98
CA ARG A 81 16.28 -7.83 -41.77
C ARG A 81 15.71 -6.66 -40.96
N ARG A 82 14.38 -6.62 -40.78
CA ARG A 82 13.70 -5.56 -40.02
C ARG A 82 13.92 -5.75 -38.51
N VAL A 83 14.49 -4.73 -37.89
CA VAL A 83 14.58 -4.58 -36.43
C VAL A 83 13.67 -3.44 -35.99
N LYS A 84 12.80 -3.69 -35.01
CA LYS A 84 11.97 -2.65 -34.39
C LYS A 84 12.50 -2.32 -33.01
N THR A 85 13.07 -1.13 -32.87
CA THR A 85 13.60 -0.63 -31.60
C THR A 85 12.54 0.18 -30.87
N VAL A 86 12.23 -0.18 -29.63
CA VAL A 86 11.32 0.56 -28.75
C VAL A 86 12.14 1.11 -27.59
N LYS A 87 12.13 2.43 -27.41
CA LYS A 87 12.83 3.10 -26.31
C LYS A 87 11.83 3.42 -25.20
N SER A 88 12.23 3.16 -23.95
CA SER A 88 11.42 3.43 -22.77
C SER A 88 12.27 4.15 -21.73
N LYS A 89 11.76 5.27 -21.21
CA LYS A 89 12.39 6.06 -20.14
C LYS A 89 11.37 6.26 -19.02
N HIS A 90 11.42 5.39 -18.02
CA HIS A 90 10.44 5.35 -16.95
C HIS A 90 10.76 6.35 -15.84
N LYS A 91 9.74 7.04 -15.35
CA LYS A 91 9.83 7.97 -14.22
C LYS A 91 9.32 7.28 -12.95
N TYR A 92 10.03 7.45 -11.85
CA TYR A 92 9.71 6.91 -10.54
C TYR A 92 9.56 8.04 -9.54
N THR A 93 8.53 8.00 -8.72
CA THR A 93 8.37 8.95 -7.62
C THR A 93 9.10 8.39 -6.40
N VAL A 94 10.00 9.16 -5.82
CA VAL A 94 10.73 8.78 -4.61
C VAL A 94 9.97 9.30 -3.39
N LEU A 95 9.60 8.38 -2.50
CA LEU A 95 8.92 8.68 -1.25
C LEU A 95 9.86 8.38 -0.07
N LYS A 96 9.84 9.23 0.95
CA LYS A 96 10.47 8.99 2.24
C LYS A 96 9.40 8.71 3.28
N ILE A 97 9.47 7.55 3.92
CA ILE A 97 8.61 7.25 5.06
C ILE A 97 9.04 8.16 6.22
N MET A 98 8.11 8.96 6.72
CA MET A 98 8.32 9.93 7.79
C MET A 98 7.92 9.36 9.15
N GLU A 99 6.76 8.71 9.20
CA GLU A 99 6.16 8.23 10.44
C GLU A 99 5.48 6.89 10.18
N VAL A 100 5.73 5.92 11.06
CA VAL A 100 4.95 4.69 11.18
C VAL A 100 4.61 4.55 12.65
N LYS A 101 3.38 4.92 13.01
CA LYS A 101 2.87 4.87 14.38
C LYS A 101 1.71 3.89 14.47
N VAL A 102 1.75 3.01 15.47
CA VAL A 102 0.60 2.19 15.89
C VAL A 102 -0.15 2.97 16.96
N LYS A 103 -1.48 3.12 16.81
CA LYS A 103 -2.30 3.81 17.81
C LYS A 103 -2.51 2.94 19.03
N SER A 104 -2.55 3.56 20.20
CA SER A 104 -2.96 2.87 21.43
C SER A 104 -4.47 2.64 21.45
N LEU A 105 -4.93 1.70 22.29
CA LEU A 105 -6.36 1.41 22.45
C LEU A 105 -7.16 2.63 22.90
N GLU A 106 -6.57 3.49 23.73
CA GLU A 106 -7.17 4.75 24.18
C GLU A 106 -7.37 5.73 23.02
N GLU A 107 -6.37 5.89 22.15
CA GLU A 107 -6.46 6.75 20.95
C GLU A 107 -7.54 6.25 19.98
N ILE A 108 -7.71 4.93 19.87
CA ILE A 108 -8.74 4.32 19.02
C ILE A 108 -10.14 4.53 19.60
N ALA A 109 -10.31 4.35 20.91
CA ALA A 109 -11.60 4.53 21.59
C ALA A 109 -12.08 5.99 21.54
N ALA A 110 -11.16 6.95 21.68
CA ALA A 110 -11.47 8.37 21.55
C ALA A 110 -11.95 8.77 20.15
N GLU A 111 -11.42 8.14 19.08
CA GLU A 111 -11.88 8.37 17.72
C GLU A 111 -13.23 7.70 17.43
N GLY A 112 -13.52 6.55 18.06
CA GLY A 112 -14.79 5.81 17.90
C GLY A 112 -16.00 6.42 18.60
N GLY A 113 -15.80 7.17 19.69
CA GLY A 113 -16.89 7.82 20.44
C GLY A 113 -17.56 8.99 19.71
N ASN A 114 -16.87 9.61 18.75
CA ASN A 114 -17.39 10.76 18.01
C ASN A 114 -18.39 10.39 16.90
N GLU A 115 -18.37 9.14 16.41
CA GLU A 115 -19.30 8.69 15.36
C GLU A 115 -20.72 8.41 15.90
N GLN A 116 -20.86 8.12 17.21
CA GLN A 116 -22.17 7.81 17.82
C GLN A 116 -22.99 9.07 18.16
N LEU A 117 -22.35 10.23 18.33
CA LEU A 117 -23.05 11.49 18.58
C LEU A 117 -23.56 12.19 17.31
N MET A 118 -23.09 11.80 16.11
CA MET A 118 -23.49 12.42 14.84
C MET A 118 -24.69 11.74 14.16
N VAL A 119 -25.19 10.61 14.69
CA VAL A 119 -26.34 9.86 14.14
C VAL A 119 -27.65 10.21 14.86
N LEU A 120 -27.62 11.15 15.81
CA LEU A 120 -28.77 11.59 16.60
C LEU A 120 -29.17 13.06 16.38
N GLU A 121 -28.86 13.64 15.22
CA GLU A 121 -29.46 14.90 14.73
C GLU A 121 -30.13 14.71 13.37
#